data_AF-A0A7S0F8M0-F1
#
_entry.id   AF-A0A7S0F8M0-F1
#
_cell.length_a   1.000
_cell.length_b   1.000
_cell.length_c   1.000
_cell.angle_alpha   90.00
_cell.angle_beta   90.00
_cell.angle_gamma   90.00
#
_symmetry.space_group_name_H-M   'P 1'
#
loop_
_entity.id
_entity.type
_entity.pdbx_description
1 polymer ?
#
loop_
_entity_poly.entity_id
_entity_poly.type
_entity_poly.pdbx_seq_one_letter_code
_entity_poly.pdbx_strand_id
1 'polypeptide(L)'
;GRRCVELGAGCGLVSSALVRLGAHVVATDLEPFLEHLEYNLGLNAPADEPLEGSFRCEAFDWGDDASRVRLRQGLGEAGADAVFAANCIYDREVIPAFLAA
;
A
#
# COMPACT_ATOMS: atom_id res chain seq x y z
N GLY A 1 11.10 -2.85 -10.59
CA GLY A 1 11.96 -2.32 -9.52
C GLY A 1 11.71 -3.04 -8.21
N ARG A 2 11.96 -2.37 -7.07
CA ARG A 2 11.71 -2.95 -5.73
C ARG A 2 10.22 -3.13 -5.48
N ARG A 3 9.86 -4.15 -4.71
CA ARG A 3 8.50 -4.39 -4.26
C ARG A 3 8.24 -3.67 -2.94
N CYS A 4 7.38 -2.67 -2.97
CA CYS A 4 7.07 -1.84 -1.83
C CYS A 4 5.63 -2.08 -1.37
N VAL A 5 5.42 -2.03 -0.06
CA VAL A 5 4.08 -1.98 0.55
C VAL A 5 3.95 -0.64 1.25
N GLU A 6 2.84 0.06 1.05
CA GLU A 6 2.48 1.22 1.85
C GLU A 6 1.31 0.88 2.76
N LEU A 7 1.49 1.06 4.08
CA LEU A 7 0.45 0.91 5.09
C LEU A 7 -0.24 2.26 5.32
N GLY A 8 -1.57 2.30 5.24
CA GLY A 8 -2.35 3.53 5.43
C GLY A 8 -2.00 4.59 4.39
N ALA A 9 -2.09 4.22 3.12
CA ALA A 9 -1.64 5.05 1.99
C ALA A 9 -2.44 6.35 1.81
N GLY A 10 -3.64 6.43 2.37
CA GLY A 10 -4.53 7.58 2.31
C GLY A 10 -4.79 8.01 0.87
N CYS A 11 -4.29 9.19 0.51
CA CYS A 11 -4.41 9.72 -0.85
C CYS A 11 -3.42 9.11 -1.86
N GLY A 12 -2.46 8.31 -1.42
CA GLY A 12 -1.50 7.61 -2.29
C GLY A 12 -0.28 8.43 -2.70
N LEU A 13 0.07 9.50 -1.96
CA LEU A 13 1.22 10.36 -2.30
C LEU A 13 2.55 9.60 -2.32
N VAL A 14 2.85 8.83 -1.28
CA VAL A 14 4.11 8.07 -1.19
C VAL A 14 4.11 6.96 -2.24
N SER A 15 3.03 6.18 -2.36
CA SER A 15 2.85 5.19 -3.42
C SER A 15 3.08 5.78 -4.81
N SER A 16 2.50 6.94 -5.12
CA SER A 16 2.69 7.63 -6.41
C SER A 16 4.16 7.97 -6.65
N ALA A 17 4.86 8.50 -5.64
CA ALA A 17 6.28 8.79 -5.74
C ALA A 17 7.12 7.52 -5.96
N LEU A 18 6.81 6.43 -5.25
CA LEU A 18 7.50 5.14 -5.39
C LEU A 18 7.30 4.53 -6.78
N VAL A 19 6.08 4.54 -7.30
CA VAL A 19 5.78 4.10 -8.68
C VAL A 19 6.62 4.88 -9.68
N ARG A 20 6.69 6.21 -9.52
CA ARG A 20 7.50 7.09 -10.41
C ARG A 20 9.01 6.88 -10.28
N LEU A 21 9.47 6.27 -9.20
CA LEU A 21 10.85 5.81 -9.00
C LEU A 21 11.08 4.37 -9.50
N GLY A 22 10.08 3.76 -10.15
CA GLY A 22 10.16 2.42 -10.75
C GLY A 22 9.90 1.26 -9.78
N ALA A 23 9.30 1.52 -8.62
CA ALA A 23 8.87 0.48 -7.69
C ALA A 23 7.57 -0.19 -8.15
N HIS A 24 7.38 -1.44 -7.72
CA HIS A 24 6.09 -2.14 -7.78
C HIS A 24 5.41 -2.00 -6.42
N VAL A 25 4.28 -1.30 -6.37
CA VAL A 25 3.68 -0.88 -5.10
C VAL A 25 2.39 -1.64 -4.81
N VAL A 26 2.27 -2.18 -3.60
CA VAL A 26 0.98 -2.56 -3.00
C VAL A 26 0.59 -1.44 -2.05
N ALA A 27 -0.32 -0.57 -2.50
CA ALA A 27 -0.83 0.54 -1.71
C ALA A 27 -2.02 0.05 -0.90
N THR A 28 -1.95 0.16 0.43
CA THR A 28 -2.98 -0.41 1.30
C THR A 28 -3.67 0.63 2.17
N ASP A 29 -4.97 0.48 2.33
CA ASP A 29 -5.79 1.28 3.26
C ASP A 29 -7.07 0.51 3.63
N LEU A 30 -7.93 1.10 4.44
CA LEU A 30 -9.26 0.55 4.70
C LEU A 30 -10.10 0.55 3.42
N GLU A 31 -10.96 -0.48 3.27
CA GLU A 31 -11.85 -0.67 2.12
C GLU A 31 -12.55 0.62 1.63
N PRO A 32 -13.12 1.48 2.51
CA PRO A 32 -13.82 2.69 2.07
C PRO A 32 -12.95 3.72 1.35
N PHE A 33 -11.62 3.64 1.45
CA PHE A 33 -10.69 4.58 0.83
C PHE A 33 -10.07 4.07 -0.47
N LEU A 34 -10.31 2.81 -0.85
CA LEU A 34 -9.64 2.20 -2.00
C LEU A 34 -10.01 2.85 -3.33
N GLU A 35 -11.27 3.23 -3.55
CA GLU A 35 -11.68 3.90 -4.78
C GLU A 35 -10.92 5.22 -4.98
N HIS A 36 -10.80 6.02 -3.91
CA HIS A 36 -10.04 7.27 -3.95
C HIS A 36 -8.53 7.04 -4.14
N LEU A 37 -7.98 6.03 -3.46
CA LEU A 37 -6.56 5.67 -3.58
C LEU A 37 -6.22 5.23 -5.01
N GLU A 38 -7.03 4.35 -5.60
CA GLU A 38 -6.87 3.86 -6.97
C GLU A 38 -7.02 4.99 -7.99
N TYR A 39 -8.02 5.86 -7.82
CA TYR A 39 -8.20 7.04 -8.66
C TYR A 39 -6.96 7.95 -8.65
N ASN A 40 -6.45 8.29 -7.46
CA ASN A 40 -5.30 9.17 -7.33
C ASN A 40 -4.02 8.56 -7.90
N LEU A 41 -3.81 7.25 -7.70
CA LEU A 41 -2.66 6.55 -8.27
C LEU A 41 -2.75 6.52 -9.80
N GLY A 42 -3.94 6.26 -10.36
CA GLY A 42 -4.18 6.29 -11.79
C GLY A 42 -3.85 7.65 -12.42
N LEU A 43 -4.18 8.76 -11.74
CA LEU A 43 -3.84 10.11 -12.21
C LEU A 43 -2.33 10.40 -12.22
N ASN A 44 -1.54 9.72 -11.39
CA ASN A 44 -0.12 9.98 -11.22
C ASN A 44 0.80 8.94 -11.87
N ALA A 45 0.21 7.88 -12.41
CA ALA A 45 0.95 6.80 -13.01
C ALA A 45 1.64 7.25 -14.32
N PRO A 46 2.77 6.62 -14.69
CA PRO A 46 3.55 7.05 -15.86
C PRO A 46 2.73 6.89 -17.14
N ALA A 47 2.66 7.94 -17.97
CA ALA A 47 1.90 7.92 -19.22
C ALA A 47 2.52 6.98 -20.28
N ASP A 48 3.82 6.74 -20.19
CA ASP A 48 4.61 6.02 -21.20
C ASP A 48 4.96 4.59 -20.78
N GLU A 49 4.59 4.15 -19.56
CA GLU A 49 4.81 2.78 -19.10
C GLU A 49 3.49 2.04 -18.94
N PRO A 50 3.46 0.72 -19.18
CA PRO A 50 2.29 -0.08 -18.85
C PRO A 50 1.92 0.10 -17.37
N LEU A 51 0.70 0.58 -17.12
CA LEU A 51 0.09 0.62 -15.79
C LEU A 51 -0.02 -0.77 -15.17
N GLU A 52 -0.09 -1.79 -16.03
CA GLU A 52 -0.18 -3.19 -15.61
C GLU A 52 1.05 -3.59 -14.80
N GLY A 53 0.84 -3.70 -13.49
CA GLY A 53 1.81 -4.25 -12.54
C GLY A 53 2.73 -3.22 -11.87
N SER A 54 2.60 -1.93 -12.14
CA SER A 54 3.36 -0.88 -11.42
C SER A 54 2.78 -0.59 -10.04
N PHE A 55 1.46 -0.68 -9.87
CA PHE A 55 0.82 -0.67 -8.56
C PHE A 55 -0.44 -1.56 -8.50
N ARG A 56 -0.88 -1.86 -7.28
CA ARG A 56 -2.25 -2.31 -6.99
C ARG A 56 -2.71 -1.73 -5.65
N CYS A 57 -4.01 -1.51 -5.52
CA CYS A 57 -4.65 -1.12 -4.28
C CYS A 57 -5.21 -2.36 -3.58
N GLU A 58 -5.05 -2.47 -2.25
CA GLU A 58 -5.52 -3.63 -1.50
C GLU A 58 -6.08 -3.21 -0.12
N ALA A 59 -7.23 -3.78 0.24
CA ALA A 59 -7.85 -3.54 1.54
C ALA A 59 -7.02 -4.14 2.67
N PHE A 60 -6.61 -3.33 3.62
CA PHE A 60 -5.80 -3.77 4.75
C PHE A 60 -6.19 -3.04 6.04
N ASP A 61 -6.94 -3.76 6.88
CA ASP A 61 -7.16 -3.35 8.27
C ASP A 61 -6.06 -3.97 9.15
N TRP A 62 -5.32 -3.14 9.86
CA TRP A 62 -4.22 -3.55 10.74
C TRP A 62 -4.70 -4.44 11.89
N GLY A 63 -5.95 -4.30 12.31
CA GLY A 63 -6.56 -5.11 13.36
C GLY A 63 -7.03 -6.48 12.90
N ASP A 64 -7.24 -6.68 11.59
CA ASP A 64 -7.83 -7.90 11.02
C ASP A 64 -6.77 -8.94 10.62
N ASP A 65 -6.83 -10.12 11.25
CA ASP A 65 -5.97 -11.25 10.90
C ASP A 65 -6.18 -11.72 9.46
N ALA A 66 -7.40 -11.64 8.93
CA ALA A 66 -7.66 -12.08 7.57
C ALA A 66 -7.00 -11.14 6.56
N SER A 67 -7.01 -9.81 6.78
CA SER A 67 -6.22 -8.84 6.02
C SER A 67 -4.73 -9.15 6.03
N ARG A 68 -4.15 -9.48 7.20
CA ARG A 68 -2.75 -9.91 7.33
C ARG A 68 -2.42 -11.13 6.48
N VAL A 69 -3.26 -12.16 6.56
CA VAL A 69 -3.07 -13.39 5.80
C VAL A 69 -3.17 -13.11 4.29
N ARG A 70 -4.17 -12.34 3.85
CA ARG A 70 -4.35 -12.00 2.43
C ARG A 70 -3.15 -11.22 1.88
N LEU A 71 -2.69 -10.18 2.58
CA LEU A 71 -1.54 -9.39 2.15
C LEU A 71 -0.29 -10.27 2.04
N ARG A 72 -0.01 -11.10 3.06
CA ARG A 72 1.16 -12.01 3.05
C ARG A 72 1.07 -13.04 1.93
N GLN A 73 -0.10 -13.62 1.67
CA GLN A 73 -0.31 -14.53 0.54
C GLN A 73 -0.09 -13.81 -0.80
N GLY A 74 -0.60 -12.58 -0.94
CA GLY A 74 -0.39 -11.73 -2.10
C GLY A 74 1.07 -11.32 -2.30
N LEU A 75 1.87 -11.26 -1.22
CA LEU A 75 3.31 -11.07 -1.24
C LEU A 75 4.07 -12.38 -1.55
N GLY A 76 3.57 -13.53 -1.12
CA GLY A 76 4.27 -14.80 -1.23
C GLY A 76 5.58 -14.82 -0.41
N GLU A 77 6.37 -15.88 -0.59
CA GLU A 77 7.59 -16.14 0.20
C GLU A 77 8.65 -15.04 0.10
N ALA A 78 8.67 -14.30 -1.02
CA ALA A 78 9.62 -13.21 -1.21
C ALA A 78 9.33 -11.97 -0.34
N GLY A 79 8.10 -11.83 0.17
CA GLY A 79 7.70 -10.68 0.98
C GLY A 79 7.78 -9.35 0.22
N ALA A 80 8.03 -8.27 0.96
CA ALA A 80 8.28 -6.93 0.44
C ALA A 80 9.75 -6.53 0.66
N ASP A 81 10.34 -5.80 -0.28
CA ASP A 81 11.69 -5.25 -0.13
C ASP A 81 11.73 -4.06 0.82
N ALA A 82 10.60 -3.33 0.93
CA ALA A 82 10.44 -2.19 1.81
C ALA A 82 8.96 -1.99 2.19
N VAL A 83 8.74 -1.54 3.42
CA VAL A 83 7.43 -1.14 3.94
C VAL A 83 7.48 0.34 4.29
N PHE A 84 6.48 1.09 3.82
CA PHE A 84 6.33 2.52 4.02
C PHE A 84 5.08 2.79 4.85
N ALA A 85 5.14 3.82 5.68
CA ALA A 85 4.03 4.31 6.47
C ALA A 85 4.27 5.79 6.76
N ALA A 86 3.33 6.65 6.41
CA ALA A 86 3.45 8.09 6.61
C ALA A 86 2.29 8.58 7.49
N ASN A 87 2.63 9.14 8.66
CA ASN A 87 1.65 9.65 9.64
C ASN A 87 0.61 8.62 10.15
N CYS A 88 0.95 7.33 10.18
CA CYS A 88 0.05 6.27 10.65
C CYS A 88 -0.13 6.22 12.19
N ILE A 89 0.77 6.85 12.94
CA ILE A 89 0.70 6.91 14.41
C ILE A 89 0.29 8.32 14.85
N TYR A 90 -1.01 8.56 14.87
CA TYR A 90 -1.63 9.79 15.38
C TYR A 90 -2.42 9.55 16.68
N ASP A 91 -2.75 8.29 16.97
CA ASP A 91 -3.40 7.83 18.19
C ASP A 91 -2.53 6.75 18.86
N ARG A 92 -2.51 6.71 20.20
CA ARG A 92 -1.82 5.66 20.95
C ARG A 92 -2.55 4.31 20.82
N GLU A 93 -3.87 4.34 20.65
CA GLU A 93 -4.70 3.14 20.55
C GLU A 93 -4.41 2.31 19.29
N VAL A 94 -3.92 2.94 18.22
CA VAL A 94 -3.62 2.23 16.95
C VAL A 94 -2.25 1.53 16.96
N ILE A 95 -1.37 1.86 17.92
CA ILE A 95 0.01 1.33 17.95
C ILE A 95 0.04 -0.21 17.97
N PRO A 96 -0.72 -0.93 18.82
CA PRO A 96 -0.65 -2.39 18.85
C PRO A 96 -1.07 -3.04 17.52
N ALA A 97 -2.13 -2.53 16.88
CA ALA A 97 -2.59 -3.02 15.59
C ALA A 97 -1.56 -2.72 14.49
N PHE A 98 -1.03 -1.50 14.45
CA PHE A 98 -0.04 -1.09 13.46
C PHE A 98 1.26 -1.91 13.56
N LEU A 99 1.76 -2.18 14.76
CA LEU A 99 2.96 -3.00 14.96
C LEU A 99 2.74 -4.48 14.61
N ALA A 100 1.49 -4.93 14.57
CA ALA A 100 1.14 -6.30 14.22
C ALA A 100 0.89 -6.52 12.72
N ALA A 101 0.88 -5.46 11.90
CA ALA A 101 0.68 -5.50 10.45
C ALA A 101 1.67 -6.45 9.74
#